data_AF-A0A661R201-F1
#
_entry.id   AF-A0A661R201-F1
#
_cell.length_a   1.000
_cell.length_b   1.000
_cell.length_c   1.000
_cell.angle_alpha   90.00
_cell.angle_beta   90.00
_cell.angle_gamma   90.00
#
_symmetry.space_group_name_H-M   'P 1'
#
loop_
_entity.id
_entity.type
_entity.pdbx_description
1 polymer ?
#
loop_
_entity_poly.entity_id
_entity_poly.type
_entity_poly.pdbx_seq_one_letter_code
_entity_poly.pdbx_strand_id
1 'polypeptide(L)'
;MPFDPIFLRGDIGNYKSVPDEEMYSGDLIDIDATGTGCLLFDMTVFDKVEYPWFKNDIRDGKPVGEDIYFCSKARKADVRICIDTSIEVGHLTMVEVNRFLHQICKHIKPKVGD
;
A
#
# COMPACT_ATOMS: atom_id res chain seq x y z
N MET A 1 4.37 8.77 8.42
CA MET A 1 5.72 8.73 9.00
C MET A 1 6.68 8.35 7.89
N PRO A 2 8.01 8.51 8.06
CA PRO A 2 8.89 7.60 7.34
C PRO A 2 8.40 6.16 7.62
N PHE A 3 8.26 5.37 6.57
CA PHE A 3 7.91 3.95 6.65
C PHE A 3 6.47 3.60 7.06
N ASP A 4 5.48 4.45 6.79
CA ASP A 4 4.08 4.00 6.92
C ASP A 4 3.80 2.87 5.91
N PRO A 5 3.17 1.76 6.34
CA PRO A 5 2.74 0.72 5.42
C PRO A 5 1.75 1.27 4.39
N ILE A 6 1.91 0.86 3.13
CA ILE A 6 1.02 1.27 2.03
C ILE A 6 -0.21 0.35 2.03
N PHE A 7 -1.06 0.49 3.06
CA PHE A 7 -2.32 -0.23 3.22
C PHE A 7 -3.41 0.81 3.06
N LEU A 8 -3.83 1.07 1.81
CA LEU A 8 -4.61 2.26 1.48
C LEU A 8 -6.01 1.91 0.98
N ARG A 9 -7.00 2.72 1.36
CA ARG A 9 -8.37 2.73 0.83
C ARG A 9 -8.73 4.08 0.24
N GLY A 10 -9.50 4.09 -0.84
CA GLY A 10 -9.90 5.27 -1.61
C GLY A 10 -9.36 5.27 -3.04
N ASP A 11 -9.09 6.46 -3.56
CA ASP A 11 -8.64 6.67 -4.94
C ASP A 11 -7.48 7.67 -4.99
N ILE A 12 -6.82 7.77 -6.15
CA ILE A 12 -5.72 8.71 -6.35
C ILE A 12 -6.14 10.13 -5.95
N GLY A 13 -5.36 10.74 -5.06
CA GLY A 13 -5.62 12.05 -4.46
C GLY A 13 -6.38 12.03 -3.13
N ASN A 14 -7.05 10.91 -2.79
CA ASN A 14 -7.91 10.79 -1.61
C ASN A 14 -7.70 9.49 -0.81
N TYR A 15 -6.56 8.80 -1.00
CA TYR A 15 -6.24 7.60 -0.22
C TYR A 15 -6.10 7.90 1.27
N LYS A 16 -6.58 6.97 2.09
CA LYS A 16 -6.41 6.94 3.54
C LYS A 16 -5.78 5.62 3.95
N SER A 17 -4.90 5.66 4.94
CA SER A 17 -4.38 4.45 5.57
C SER A 17 -5.50 3.68 6.27
N VAL A 18 -5.44 2.37 6.17
CA VAL A 18 -6.27 1.45 6.97
C VAL A 18 -5.94 1.63 8.46
N PRO A 19 -6.92 1.55 9.39
CA PRO A 19 -6.69 1.64 10.82
C PRO A 19 -5.72 0.56 11.32
N ASP A 20 -5.00 0.84 12.41
CA ASP A 20 -4.04 -0.09 13.01
C ASP A 20 -4.68 -1.42 13.40
N GLU A 21 -5.93 -1.39 13.86
CA GLU A 21 -6.66 -2.58 14.31
C GLU A 21 -6.79 -3.62 13.18
N GLU A 22 -7.01 -3.15 11.95
CA GLU A 22 -7.07 -4.00 10.75
C GLU A 22 -5.68 -4.31 10.21
N MET A 23 -4.75 -3.34 10.22
CA MET A 23 -3.38 -3.51 9.74
C MET A 23 -2.61 -4.61 10.49
N TYR A 24 -2.94 -4.83 11.76
CA TYR A 24 -2.31 -5.82 12.62
C TYR A 24 -3.26 -6.97 13.01
N SER A 25 -4.40 -7.13 12.34
CA SER A 25 -5.40 -8.11 12.77
C SER A 25 -4.98 -9.56 12.53
N GLY A 26 -4.11 -9.81 11.54
CA GLY A 26 -3.79 -11.15 11.07
C GLY A 26 -4.79 -11.70 10.05
N ASP A 27 -5.75 -10.89 9.62
CA ASP A 27 -6.74 -11.27 8.61
C ASP A 27 -6.30 -10.91 7.18
N LEU A 28 -7.00 -11.48 6.21
CA LEU A 28 -6.99 -11.03 4.83
C LEU A 28 -7.93 -9.84 4.68
N ILE A 29 -7.37 -8.66 4.42
CA ILE A 29 -8.14 -7.41 4.33
C ILE A 29 -8.21 -6.88 2.90
N ASP A 30 -9.36 -6.32 2.54
CA ASP A 30 -9.54 -5.63 1.27
C ASP A 30 -8.99 -4.19 1.34
N ILE A 31 -8.26 -3.84 0.30
CA ILE A 31 -7.61 -2.54 0.13
C ILE A 31 -7.76 -2.07 -1.31
N ASP A 32 -7.51 -0.78 -1.53
CA ASP A 32 -7.61 -0.17 -2.84
C ASP A 32 -6.25 0.12 -3.48
N ALA A 33 -5.18 0.24 -2.69
CA ALA A 33 -3.82 0.35 -3.20
C ALA A 33 -2.77 -0.14 -2.20
N THR A 34 -1.67 -0.68 -2.73
CA THR A 34 -0.48 -1.08 -1.98
C THR A 34 0.79 -0.94 -2.80
N GLY A 35 1.94 -1.13 -2.15
CA GLY A 35 3.24 -1.18 -2.80
C GLY A 35 3.46 -2.52 -3.49
N THR A 36 4.22 -2.52 -4.59
CA THR A 36 4.45 -3.74 -5.40
C THR A 36 5.78 -4.43 -5.12
N GLY A 37 6.43 -4.10 -4.00
CA GLY A 37 7.72 -4.69 -3.60
C GLY A 37 7.62 -6.16 -3.18
N CYS A 38 6.46 -6.58 -2.64
CA CYS A 38 6.15 -7.97 -2.33
C CYS A 38 4.66 -8.19 -2.63
N LEU A 39 4.37 -8.67 -3.84
CA LEU A 39 3.00 -8.83 -4.33
C LEU A 39 2.88 -10.11 -5.15
N LEU A 40 1.80 -10.85 -4.94
CA LEU A 40 1.45 -12.05 -5.69
C LEU A 40 0.32 -11.74 -6.66
N PHE A 41 0.46 -12.21 -7.89
CA PHE A 41 -0.52 -12.01 -8.95
C PHE A 41 -1.11 -13.33 -9.42
N ASP A 42 -2.42 -13.35 -9.64
CA ASP A 42 -3.00 -14.18 -10.70
C ASP A 42 -2.59 -13.56 -12.04
N MET A 43 -1.91 -14.34 -12.89
CA MET A 43 -1.39 -13.83 -14.17
C MET A 43 -2.49 -13.30 -15.10
N THR A 44 -3.74 -13.77 -14.95
CA THR A 44 -4.89 -13.28 -15.73
C THR A 44 -5.20 -11.80 -15.47
N VAL A 45 -4.67 -11.21 -14.38
CA VAL A 45 -4.75 -9.77 -14.12
C VAL A 45 -4.14 -8.98 -15.27
N PHE A 46 -3.04 -9.46 -15.86
CA PHE A 46 -2.35 -8.76 -16.95
C PHE A 46 -3.07 -8.85 -18.30
N ASP A 47 -4.04 -9.76 -18.43
CA ASP A 47 -4.95 -9.82 -19.59
C ASP A 47 -6.08 -8.78 -19.47
N LYS A 48 -6.49 -8.46 -18.23
CA LYS A 48 -7.55 -7.47 -17.93
C LYS A 48 -7.02 -6.05 -17.87
N VAL A 49 -5.82 -5.87 -17.34
CA VAL A 49 -5.21 -4.55 -17.16
C VAL A 49 -4.38 -4.21 -18.39
N GLU A 50 -4.80 -3.18 -19.12
CA GLU A 50 -4.09 -2.75 -20.33
C GLU A 50 -2.64 -2.33 -20.04
N TYR A 51 -1.75 -2.48 -21.02
CA TYR A 51 -0.39 -1.93 -20.96
C TYR A 51 -0.41 -0.39 -21.12
N PRO A 52 0.50 0.40 -20.51
CA PRO A 52 1.51 -0.01 -19.54
C PRO A 52 0.90 -0.35 -18.18
N TRP A 53 1.44 -1.39 -17.53
CA TRP A 53 0.99 -1.83 -16.21
C TRP A 53 1.54 -0.91 -15.11
N PHE A 54 2.86 -0.72 -15.09
CA PHE A 54 3.56 0.10 -14.11
C PHE A 54 4.11 1.35 -14.79
N LYS A 55 3.71 2.52 -14.28
CA LYS A 55 4.18 3.80 -14.80
C LYS A 55 4.10 4.88 -13.73
N ASN A 56 5.17 5.65 -13.58
CA ASN A 56 5.14 6.91 -12.83
C ASN A 56 4.27 7.93 -13.57
N ASP A 57 3.33 8.52 -12.85
CA ASP A 57 2.32 9.43 -13.39
C ASP A 57 2.28 10.75 -12.61
N ILE A 58 1.63 11.76 -13.17
CA ILE A 58 1.37 13.03 -12.49
C ILE A 58 -0.13 13.30 -12.57
N ARG A 59 -0.81 13.39 -11.42
CA ARG A 59 -2.23 13.73 -11.34
C ARG A 59 -2.44 14.94 -10.45
N ASP A 60 -3.17 15.93 -10.96
CA ASP A 60 -3.43 17.21 -10.28
C ASP A 60 -2.15 17.89 -9.76
N GLY A 61 -1.08 17.81 -10.55
CA GLY A 61 0.24 18.36 -10.20
C GLY A 61 1.01 17.58 -9.13
N LYS A 62 0.50 16.42 -8.67
CA LYS A 62 1.15 15.56 -7.68
C LYS A 62 1.70 14.28 -8.33
N PRO A 63 2.90 13.82 -7.94
CA PRO A 63 3.45 12.57 -8.44
C PRO A 63 2.62 11.39 -7.93
N VAL A 64 2.45 10.39 -8.79
CA VAL A 64 1.82 9.11 -8.47
C VAL A 64 2.83 8.03 -8.81
N GLY A 65 3.21 7.24 -7.81
CA GLY A 65 4.12 6.11 -7.96
C GLY A 65 3.54 5.03 -8.88
N GLU A 66 4.42 4.24 -9.49
CA GLU A 66 4.04 3.17 -10.41
C GLU A 66 3.16 2.08 -9.78
N ASP A 67 3.31 1.87 -8.47
CA ASP A 67 2.54 0.94 -7.65
C ASP A 67 1.08 1.40 -7.49
N ILE A 68 0.88 2.66 -7.10
CA ILE A 68 -0.43 3.29 -6.97
C ILE A 68 -1.11 3.43 -8.33
N TYR A 69 -0.33 3.74 -9.38
CA TYR A 69 -0.83 3.76 -10.76
C TYR A 69 -1.40 2.40 -11.16
N PHE A 70 -0.62 1.33 -10.94
CA PHE A 70 -1.05 -0.04 -11.25
C PHE A 70 -2.30 -0.42 -10.46
N CYS A 71 -2.32 -0.21 -9.14
CA CYS A 71 -3.48 -0.54 -8.30
C CYS A 71 -4.74 0.19 -8.77
N SER A 72 -4.63 1.47 -9.15
CA SER A 72 -5.75 2.23 -9.69
C SER A 72 -6.25 1.65 -11.03
N LYS A 73 -5.36 1.20 -11.92
CA LYS A 73 -5.79 0.53 -13.17
C LYS A 73 -6.41 -0.84 -12.91
N ALA A 74 -5.82 -1.63 -12.02
CA ALA A 74 -6.32 -2.94 -11.64
C ALA A 74 -7.76 -2.84 -11.12
N ARG A 75 -8.02 -1.90 -10.20
CA ARG A 75 -9.38 -1.66 -9.70
C ARG A 75 -10.37 -1.21 -10.78
N LYS A 76 -9.95 -0.35 -11.71
CA LYS A 76 -10.78 0.05 -12.85
C LYS A 76 -11.11 -1.12 -13.79
N ALA A 77 -10.28 -2.16 -13.78
CA ALA A 77 -10.51 -3.42 -14.49
C ALA A 77 -11.18 -4.49 -13.60
N ASP A 78 -11.81 -4.09 -12.49
CA ASP A 78 -12.54 -4.96 -11.56
C ASP A 78 -11.66 -6.07 -10.93
N VAL A 79 -10.38 -5.78 -10.73
CA VAL A 79 -9.43 -6.67 -10.03
C VAL A 79 -9.44 -6.33 -8.55
N ARG A 80 -9.76 -7.33 -7.72
CA ARG A 80 -9.70 -7.26 -6.26
C ARG A 80 -8.24 -7.19 -5.80
N ILE A 81 -7.96 -6.30 -4.84
CA ILE A 81 -6.65 -6.18 -4.19
C ILE A 81 -6.86 -6.42 -2.69
N CYS A 82 -6.04 -7.28 -2.11
CA CYS A 82 -6.09 -7.61 -0.69
C CYS A 82 -4.68 -7.75 -0.11
N ILE A 83 -4.57 -7.63 1.20
CA ILE A 83 -3.32 -7.89 1.95
C ILE A 83 -3.60 -8.95 3.00
N ASP A 84 -2.76 -9.98 3.03
CA ASP A 84 -2.75 -10.94 4.13
C ASP A 84 -1.87 -10.37 5.26
N THR A 85 -2.52 -9.90 6.33
CA THR A 85 -1.83 -9.23 7.44
C THR A 85 -1.21 -10.21 8.45
N SER A 86 -1.43 -11.52 8.27
CA SER A 86 -0.74 -12.58 9.03
C SER A 86 0.72 -12.75 8.60
N ILE A 87 1.05 -12.30 7.38
CA ILE A 87 2.39 -12.39 6.81
C ILE A 87 3.12 -11.07 7.04
N GLU A 88 4.27 -11.14 7.72
CA GLU A 88 5.16 -10.00 7.90
C GLU A 88 6.33 -10.06 6.91
N VAL A 89 6.52 -8.99 6.15
CA VAL A 89 7.64 -8.83 5.21
C VAL A 89 8.39 -7.56 5.56
N GLY A 90 9.65 -7.70 5.95
CA GLY A 90 10.55 -6.58 6.17
C GLY A 90 11.09 -5.99 4.88
N HIS A 91 11.34 -4.68 4.87
CA HIS A 91 12.01 -3.97 3.77
C HIS A 91 13.43 -3.57 4.20
N LEU A 92 14.45 -4.15 3.57
CA LEU A 92 15.84 -3.86 3.91
C LEU A 92 16.29 -2.50 3.37
N THR A 93 16.67 -1.59 4.26
CA THR A 93 17.35 -0.33 3.93
C THR A 93 18.74 -0.31 4.57
N MET A 94 19.18 0.80 5.19
CA MET A 94 20.28 0.76 6.16
C MET A 94 19.90 -0.01 7.43
N VAL A 95 18.62 -0.02 7.77
CA VAL A 95 18.01 -0.87 8.81
C VAL A 95 16.82 -1.61 8.20
N GLU A 96 16.47 -2.77 8.76
CA GLU A 96 15.23 -3.44 8.37
C GLU A 96 14.02 -2.61 8.82
N VAL A 97 13.19 -2.26 7.85
CA VAL A 97 11.90 -1.61 8.08
C VAL A 97 10.84 -2.70 8.18
N ASN A 98 10.41 -2.99 9.40
CA ASN A 98 9.42 -4.02 9.71
C ASN A 98 8.34 -3.48 10.65
N ARG A 99 7.39 -4.35 11.06
CA ARG A 99 6.26 -3.96 11.92
C ARG A 99 6.75 -3.37 13.25
N PHE A 100 7.77 -3.99 13.84
CA PHE A 100 8.35 -3.55 15.10
C PHE A 100 8.92 -2.13 15.01
N LEU A 101 9.73 -1.84 13.98
CA LEU A 101 10.26 -0.50 13.77
C LEU A 101 9.16 0.54 13.53
N HIS A 102 8.15 0.20 12.71
CA HIS A 102 7.00 1.07 12.47
C HIS A 102 6.27 1.43 13.77
N GLN A 103 6.02 0.45 14.64
CA GLN A 103 5.38 0.67 15.94
C GLN A 103 6.23 1.56 16.85
N ILE A 104 7.55 1.35 16.92
CA ILE A 104 8.46 2.22 17.68
C ILE A 104 8.36 3.66 17.18
N CYS A 105 8.49 3.88 15.88
CA CYS A 105 8.41 5.20 15.28
C CYS A 105 7.09 5.88 15.64
N LYS A 106 5.97 5.15 15.57
CA LYS A 106 4.64 5.67 15.92
C LYS A 106 4.54 6.11 17.39
N HIS A 107 5.14 5.37 18.33
CA HIS A 107 5.07 5.68 19.77
C HIS A 107 6.03 6.78 20.22
N ILE A 108 7.19 6.93 19.57
CA ILE A 108 8.17 7.97 19.90
C ILE A 108 7.71 9.37 19.44
N LYS A 109 6.68 9.43 18.58
CA LYS A 109 6.13 10.69 18.11
C LYS A 109 5.62 11.52 19.30
N PRO A 110 6.07 12.78 19.48
CA PRO A 110 5.44 13.65 20.46
C PRO A 110 3.96 13.75 20.11
N LYS A 111 3.09 13.51 21.09
CA LYS A 111 1.67 13.83 20.97
C LYS A 111 1.61 15.34 20.74
N VAL A 112 1.39 15.76 19.50
CA VAL A 112 1.06 17.16 19.22
C VAL A 112 -0.23 17.41 19.99
N GLY A 113 -0.16 18.37 20.92
CA GLY A 113 -1.17 18.59 21.96
C GLY A 113 -2.57 18.84 21.42
N ASP A 114 -3.53 18.53 22.29
CA ASP A 114 -4.95 18.88 22.19
C ASP A 114 -5.18 20.39 21.97
#